data_AF-A0A3D0FNE6-F1
#
_entry.id   AF-A0A3D0FNE6-F1
#
_cell.length_a   1.000
_cell.length_b   1.000
_cell.length_c   1.000
_cell.angle_alpha   90.00
_cell.angle_beta   90.00
_cell.angle_gamma   90.00
#
_symmetry.space_group_name_H-M   'P 1'
#
loop_
_entity.id
_entity.type
_entity.pdbx_description
1 polymer ?
#
loop_
_entity_poly.entity_id
_entity_poly.type
_entity_poly.pdbx_seq_one_letter_code
_entity_poly.pdbx_strand_id
1 'polypeptide(L)'
;MDIVESNMLLPFDDQNAYRIERANIVQEKKDIKVCEYFALIDGRMLLIEAKSSSPRPGNKIKFDEYIDEISQKFIDTLLLFNALRIGRHGDEEKSKLPANILNVSLADVQYAMYLIVHGNDIEWMEPIQEALKLKLKHCLKSWNIQDINVYAINHETAKEKGLIKEYIPLEILDSFKQKGLKSEKLKREVENWFKENSAYGKTQ
;
A
#
# COMPACT_ATOMS: atom_id res chain seq x y z
N MET A 1 10.10 -7.70 -10.06
CA MET A 1 11.14 -7.17 -9.15
C MET A 1 10.45 -6.72 -7.90
N ASP A 2 10.75 -7.27 -6.72
CA ASP A 2 10.01 -6.93 -5.50
C ASP A 2 10.30 -5.50 -5.00
N ILE A 3 9.52 -5.01 -4.05
CA ILE A 3 9.66 -3.66 -3.47
C ILE A 3 9.84 -3.79 -1.97
N VAL A 4 10.87 -3.11 -1.43
CA VAL A 4 10.98 -2.91 0.02
C VAL A 4 10.25 -1.62 0.40
N GLU A 5 9.22 -1.74 1.24
CA GLU A 5 8.47 -0.60 1.78
C GLU A 5 8.00 -0.86 3.21
N SER A 6 8.06 0.15 4.07
CA SER A 6 7.58 0.05 5.47
C SER A 6 8.06 -1.19 6.24
N ASN A 7 9.35 -1.55 6.08
CA ASN A 7 10.01 -2.74 6.66
C ASN A 7 9.50 -4.10 6.16
N MET A 8 8.78 -4.10 5.04
CA MET A 8 8.23 -5.29 4.39
C MET A 8 8.76 -5.40 2.96
N LEU A 9 8.81 -6.63 2.45
CA LEU A 9 9.12 -6.95 1.07
C LEU A 9 7.82 -7.32 0.35
N LEU A 10 7.34 -6.42 -0.50
CA LEU A 10 6.10 -6.57 -1.24
C LEU A 10 6.38 -7.23 -2.59
N PRO A 11 5.60 -8.25 -2.98
CA PRO A 11 5.68 -8.84 -4.30
C PRO A 11 5.31 -7.79 -5.35
N PHE A 12 6.14 -7.67 -6.38
CA PHE A 12 5.83 -6.76 -7.47
C PHE A 12 6.10 -7.41 -8.83
N ASP A 13 4.99 -7.60 -9.52
CA ASP A 13 4.87 -8.14 -10.87
C ASP A 13 4.59 -6.97 -11.81
N ASP A 14 5.52 -6.71 -12.74
CA ASP A 14 5.46 -5.58 -13.66
C ASP A 14 4.30 -5.67 -14.67
N GLN A 15 3.68 -6.85 -14.83
CA GLN A 15 2.48 -7.01 -15.65
C GLN A 15 1.19 -6.74 -14.89
N ASN A 16 1.23 -6.82 -13.56
CA ASN A 16 0.06 -6.77 -12.70
C ASN A 16 0.11 -5.67 -11.63
N ALA A 17 1.22 -4.96 -11.44
CA ALA A 17 1.38 -3.98 -10.37
C ALA A 17 2.03 -2.68 -10.86
N TYR A 18 1.64 -1.56 -10.25
CA TYR A 18 2.17 -0.24 -10.59
C TYR A 18 2.38 0.61 -9.34
N ARG A 19 3.63 1.05 -9.13
CA ARG A 19 4.04 1.86 -7.98
C ARG A 19 3.65 3.32 -8.17
N ILE A 20 2.38 3.62 -7.91
CA ILE A 20 1.75 4.92 -8.18
C ILE A 20 2.40 6.08 -7.44
N GLU A 21 2.91 5.88 -6.22
CA GLU A 21 3.60 6.96 -5.50
C GLU A 21 4.85 7.49 -6.21
N ARG A 22 5.46 6.67 -7.09
CA ARG A 22 6.63 7.07 -7.90
C ARG A 22 6.27 7.59 -9.28
N ALA A 23 4.99 7.68 -9.62
CA ALA A 23 4.56 8.24 -10.89
C ALA A 23 4.91 9.73 -10.96
N ASN A 24 5.45 10.20 -12.09
CA ASN A 24 5.83 11.61 -12.29
C ASN A 24 4.68 12.56 -11.94
N ILE A 25 3.46 12.20 -12.35
CA ILE A 25 2.26 13.00 -12.10
C ILE A 25 1.95 13.19 -10.60
N VAL A 26 2.33 12.24 -9.76
CA VAL A 26 2.20 12.34 -8.30
C VAL A 26 3.33 13.20 -7.74
N GLN A 27 4.56 12.98 -8.20
CA GLN A 27 5.74 13.73 -7.75
C GLN A 27 5.64 15.22 -8.09
N GLU A 28 5.00 15.57 -9.20
CA GLU A 28 4.76 16.96 -9.62
C GLU A 28 3.58 17.63 -8.89
N LYS A 29 2.64 16.85 -8.35
CA LYS A 29 1.40 17.36 -7.73
C LYS A 29 1.39 17.10 -6.22
N LYS A 30 1.83 18.11 -5.46
CA LYS A 30 1.98 18.03 -4.00
C LYS A 30 0.67 17.79 -3.23
N ASP A 31 -0.49 18.03 -3.84
CA ASP A 31 -1.79 17.93 -3.16
C ASP A 31 -2.46 16.55 -3.29
N ILE A 32 -1.91 15.64 -4.07
CA ILE A 32 -2.45 14.27 -4.23
C ILE A 32 -1.68 13.33 -3.32
N LYS A 33 -2.39 12.65 -2.41
CA LYS A 33 -1.80 11.61 -1.56
C LYS A 33 -2.19 10.26 -2.10
N VAL A 34 -1.24 9.43 -2.51
CA VAL A 34 -1.56 8.09 -3.03
C VAL A 34 -1.03 6.99 -2.13
N CYS A 35 -1.60 5.80 -2.31
CA CYS A 35 -1.08 4.55 -1.80
C CYS A 35 0.29 4.24 -2.43
N GLU A 36 1.02 3.31 -1.84
CA GLU A 36 2.32 2.87 -2.35
C GLU A 36 2.21 2.28 -3.76
N TYR A 37 1.23 1.41 -3.99
CA TYR A 37 0.98 0.84 -5.32
C TYR A 37 -0.44 0.29 -5.44
N PHE A 38 -0.86 0.03 -6.67
CA PHE A 38 -2.03 -0.78 -6.96
C PHE A 38 -1.63 -2.02 -7.77
N ALA A 39 -2.38 -3.10 -7.61
CA ALA A 39 -2.11 -4.37 -8.27
C ALA A 39 -3.38 -5.12 -8.66
N LEU A 40 -3.35 -5.84 -9.78
CA LEU A 40 -4.36 -6.80 -10.19
C LEU A 40 -4.00 -8.17 -9.61
N ILE A 41 -4.77 -8.63 -8.62
CA ILE A 41 -4.56 -9.91 -7.94
C ILE A 41 -5.87 -10.69 -7.94
N ASP A 42 -5.85 -11.90 -8.48
CA ASP A 42 -7.03 -12.78 -8.63
C ASP A 42 -8.22 -12.06 -9.27
N GLY A 43 -7.96 -11.23 -10.30
CA GLY A 43 -8.99 -10.48 -11.03
C GLY A 43 -9.54 -9.25 -10.29
N ARG A 44 -9.00 -8.88 -9.13
CA ARG A 44 -9.39 -7.71 -8.34
C ARG A 44 -8.32 -6.62 -8.41
N MET A 45 -8.73 -5.35 -8.49
CA MET A 45 -7.83 -4.21 -8.32
C MET A 45 -7.62 -3.91 -6.84
N LEU A 46 -6.44 -4.20 -6.33
CA LEU A 46 -6.03 -3.90 -4.97
C LEU A 46 -5.32 -2.54 -4.93
N LEU A 47 -5.72 -1.70 -3.98
CA LEU A 47 -5.04 -0.47 -3.59
C LEU A 47 -4.31 -0.75 -2.28
N ILE A 48 -2.97 -0.66 -2.27
CA ILE A 48 -2.17 -1.16 -1.16
C ILE A 48 -1.36 -0.01 -0.56
N GLU A 49 -1.67 0.31 0.70
CA GLU A 49 -0.91 1.23 1.55
C GLU A 49 -0.16 0.44 2.61
N ALA A 50 1.15 0.67 2.72
CA ALA A 50 2.00 -0.01 3.69
C ALA A 50 2.53 1.00 4.71
N LYS A 51 2.36 0.71 6.01
CA LYS A 51 2.88 1.55 7.10
C LYS A 51 3.80 0.77 8.02
N SER A 52 4.85 1.44 8.50
CA SER A 52 5.80 0.89 9.47
C SER A 52 5.25 0.86 10.90
N SER A 53 4.14 1.55 11.16
CA SER A 53 3.43 1.58 12.45
C SER A 53 2.04 2.20 12.30
N SER A 54 1.21 2.06 13.34
CA SER A 54 -0.02 2.83 13.51
C SER A 54 -0.07 3.50 14.90
N PRO A 55 -0.90 4.53 15.09
CA PRO A 55 -1.18 5.04 16.43
C PRO A 55 -1.84 3.96 17.29
N ARG A 56 -1.55 3.99 18.60
CA ARG A 56 -2.25 3.16 19.58
C ARG A 56 -3.68 3.67 19.78
N PRO A 57 -4.69 2.79 19.97
CA PRO A 57 -6.09 3.19 20.14
C PRO A 57 -6.37 4.24 21.23
N GLY A 58 -5.51 4.34 22.25
CA GLY A 58 -5.63 5.32 23.32
C GLY A 58 -5.33 6.78 22.93
N ASN A 59 -4.74 7.05 21.76
CA ASN A 59 -4.41 8.40 21.31
C ASN A 59 -5.36 8.86 20.20
N LYS A 60 -6.52 9.41 20.59
CA LYS A 60 -7.62 9.76 19.66
C LYS A 60 -7.21 10.74 18.56
N ILE A 61 -6.50 11.83 18.88
CA ILE A 61 -6.12 12.84 17.88
C ILE A 61 -5.23 12.21 16.80
N LYS A 62 -4.18 11.48 17.21
CA LYS A 62 -3.30 10.81 16.25
C LYS A 62 -4.01 9.69 15.48
N PHE A 63 -5.00 9.06 16.09
CA PHE A 63 -5.82 8.04 15.44
C PHE A 63 -6.68 8.64 14.33
N ASP A 64 -7.42 9.72 14.61
CA ASP A 64 -8.27 10.37 13.61
C ASP A 64 -7.45 10.93 12.44
N GLU A 65 -6.32 11.59 12.72
CA GLU A 65 -5.38 12.08 11.69
C GLU A 65 -4.84 10.94 10.82
N TYR A 66 -4.52 9.80 11.44
CA TYR A 66 -4.06 8.61 10.71
C TYR A 66 -5.16 8.05 9.81
N ILE A 67 -6.38 7.87 10.33
CA ILE A 67 -7.51 7.38 9.52
C ILE A 67 -7.81 8.34 8.36
N ASP A 68 -7.72 9.65 8.59
CA ASP A 68 -7.93 10.66 7.56
C ASP A 68 -6.85 10.61 6.46
N GLU A 69 -5.58 10.46 6.85
CA GLU A 69 -4.48 10.30 5.90
C GLU A 69 -4.66 9.05 5.02
N ILE A 70 -4.93 7.90 5.64
CA ILE A 70 -5.07 6.63 4.91
C ILE A 70 -6.32 6.67 4.02
N SER A 71 -7.43 7.23 4.52
CA SER A 71 -8.66 7.35 3.74
C SER A 71 -8.47 8.26 2.52
N GLN A 72 -7.76 9.39 2.68
CA GLN A 72 -7.40 10.25 1.56
C GLN A 72 -6.55 9.48 0.53
N LYS A 73 -5.55 8.73 0.99
CA LYS A 73 -4.70 7.91 0.11
C LYS A 73 -5.50 6.91 -0.72
N PHE A 74 -6.45 6.21 -0.13
CA PHE A 74 -7.31 5.28 -0.87
C PHE A 74 -8.20 6.00 -1.89
N ILE A 75 -8.82 7.12 -1.52
CA ILE A 75 -9.71 7.88 -2.40
C ILE A 75 -8.92 8.44 -3.60
N ASP A 76 -7.82 9.13 -3.34
CA ASP A 76 -6.98 9.73 -4.37
C ASP A 76 -6.38 8.68 -5.30
N THR A 77 -5.95 7.53 -4.75
CA THR A 77 -5.46 6.41 -5.57
C THR A 77 -6.56 5.86 -6.48
N LEU A 78 -7.77 5.67 -5.95
CA LEU A 78 -8.90 5.19 -6.76
C LEU A 78 -9.23 6.17 -7.89
N LEU A 79 -9.29 7.46 -7.58
CA LEU A 79 -9.57 8.51 -8.57
C LEU A 79 -8.46 8.59 -9.62
N LEU A 80 -7.20 8.64 -9.20
CA LEU A 80 -6.06 8.79 -10.09
C LEU A 80 -5.87 7.55 -10.96
N PHE A 81 -5.98 6.35 -10.40
CA PHE A 81 -5.94 5.10 -11.16
C PHE A 81 -6.96 5.12 -12.30
N ASN A 82 -8.23 5.43 -12.00
CA ASN A 82 -9.27 5.48 -13.01
C ASN A 82 -9.03 6.60 -14.03
N ALA A 83 -8.56 7.78 -13.61
CA ALA A 83 -8.20 8.88 -14.49
C ALA A 83 -7.06 8.49 -15.46
N LEU A 84 -6.03 7.80 -14.98
CA LEU A 84 -4.94 7.26 -15.81
C LEU A 84 -5.47 6.22 -16.80
N ARG A 85 -6.29 5.27 -16.33
CA ARG A 85 -6.85 4.20 -17.18
C ARG A 85 -7.69 4.71 -18.33
N ILE A 86 -8.47 5.76 -18.12
CA ILE A 86 -9.30 6.36 -19.17
C ILE A 86 -8.57 7.46 -19.97
N GLY A 87 -7.28 7.71 -19.69
CA GLY A 87 -6.44 8.62 -20.48
C GLY A 87 -6.60 10.11 -20.16
N ARG A 88 -7.14 10.49 -18.98
CA ARG A 88 -7.28 11.90 -18.59
C ARG A 88 -5.96 12.65 -18.45
N HIS A 89 -4.86 11.91 -18.31
CA HIS A 89 -3.50 12.45 -18.18
C HIS A 89 -2.65 12.22 -19.44
N GLY A 90 -3.29 11.96 -20.58
CA GLY A 90 -2.62 11.71 -21.85
C GLY A 90 -2.20 10.25 -22.03
N ASP A 91 -1.97 9.88 -23.28
CA ASP A 91 -1.62 8.51 -23.66
C ASP A 91 -0.24 8.09 -23.16
N GLU A 92 0.69 9.05 -22.98
CA GLU A 92 2.02 8.77 -22.42
C GLU A 92 1.90 8.20 -20.99
N GLU A 93 1.18 8.88 -20.09
CA GLU A 93 0.98 8.40 -18.72
C GLU A 93 0.18 7.10 -18.68
N LYS A 94 -0.83 6.97 -19.54
CA LYS A 94 -1.61 5.74 -19.64
C LYS A 94 -0.76 4.55 -20.10
N SER A 95 0.18 4.77 -21.03
CA SER A 95 1.08 3.72 -21.55
C SER A 95 2.06 3.17 -20.51
N LYS A 96 2.28 3.89 -19.40
CA LYS A 96 3.10 3.45 -18.27
C LYS A 96 2.39 2.41 -17.40
N LEU A 97 1.07 2.24 -17.56
CA LEU A 97 0.31 1.24 -16.82
C LEU A 97 0.61 -0.18 -17.33
N PRO A 98 0.66 -1.17 -16.42
CA PRO A 98 0.85 -2.58 -16.78
C PRO A 98 -0.21 -3.11 -17.75
N ALA A 99 0.19 -4.04 -18.62
CA ALA A 99 -0.66 -4.57 -19.69
C ALA A 99 -1.94 -5.24 -19.15
N ASN A 100 -1.87 -6.06 -18.10
CA ASN A 100 -3.06 -6.74 -17.57
C ASN A 100 -4.03 -5.75 -16.91
N ILE A 101 -3.48 -4.71 -16.28
CA ILE A 101 -4.27 -3.60 -15.74
C ILE A 101 -4.95 -2.79 -16.86
N LEU A 102 -4.29 -2.61 -18.01
CA LEU A 102 -4.89 -1.97 -19.18
C LEU A 102 -6.01 -2.81 -19.82
N ASN A 103 -5.93 -4.13 -19.69
CA ASN A 103 -6.90 -5.07 -20.27
C ASN A 103 -8.12 -5.34 -19.38
N VAL A 104 -8.06 -5.02 -18.08
CA VAL A 104 -9.19 -5.24 -17.18
C VAL A 104 -10.34 -4.25 -17.47
N SER A 105 -11.57 -4.76 -17.48
CA SER A 105 -12.79 -3.96 -17.59
C SER A 105 -13.02 -3.17 -16.31
N LEU A 106 -13.01 -1.84 -16.41
CA LEU A 106 -13.32 -0.98 -15.25
C LEU A 106 -14.77 -1.10 -14.77
N ALA A 107 -15.67 -1.57 -15.63
CA ALA A 107 -17.08 -1.76 -15.29
C ALA A 107 -17.30 -3.00 -14.40
N ASP A 108 -16.46 -4.02 -14.58
CA ASP A 108 -16.64 -5.33 -13.93
C ASP A 108 -15.63 -5.59 -12.80
N VAL A 109 -14.52 -4.85 -12.79
CA VAL A 109 -13.45 -5.11 -11.84
C VAL A 109 -13.87 -4.73 -10.42
N GLN A 110 -13.60 -5.64 -9.48
CA GLN A 110 -13.79 -5.37 -8.06
C GLN A 110 -12.57 -4.65 -7.49
N TYR A 111 -12.82 -3.63 -6.68
CA TYR A 111 -11.79 -2.95 -5.93
C TYR A 111 -11.68 -3.49 -4.50
N ALA A 112 -10.46 -3.56 -3.99
CA ALA A 112 -10.19 -3.81 -2.58
C ALA A 112 -9.09 -2.87 -2.07
N MET A 113 -9.24 -2.43 -0.83
CA MET A 113 -8.35 -1.47 -0.17
C MET A 113 -7.65 -2.20 0.98
N TYR A 114 -6.32 -2.21 0.95
CA TYR A 114 -5.50 -2.89 1.95
C TYR A 114 -4.56 -1.89 2.62
N LEU A 115 -4.76 -1.69 3.91
CA LEU A 115 -3.76 -1.10 4.81
C LEU A 115 -2.99 -2.23 5.47
N ILE A 116 -1.67 -2.29 5.22
CA ILE A 116 -0.77 -3.27 5.82
C ILE A 116 0.14 -2.56 6.82
N VAL A 117 0.12 -3.01 8.08
CA VAL A 117 0.92 -2.39 9.15
C VAL A 117 1.95 -3.37 9.71
N HIS A 118 3.21 -2.96 9.66
CA HIS A 118 4.32 -3.69 10.30
C HIS A 118 4.31 -3.50 11.82
N GLY A 119 4.64 -4.57 12.56
CA GLY A 119 4.84 -4.52 14.01
C GLY A 119 3.60 -4.37 14.89
N ASN A 120 2.40 -4.44 14.33
CA ASN A 120 1.15 -4.33 15.06
C ASN A 120 0.54 -5.69 15.41
N ASP A 121 -0.07 -5.76 16.60
CA ASP A 121 -0.92 -6.88 17.01
C ASP A 121 -2.21 -6.91 16.19
N ILE A 122 -2.66 -8.12 15.85
CA ILE A 122 -3.86 -8.32 15.02
C ILE A 122 -5.12 -7.70 15.66
N GLU A 123 -5.22 -7.72 16.99
CA GLU A 123 -6.33 -7.12 17.75
C GLU A 123 -6.44 -5.60 17.55
N TRP A 124 -5.34 -4.92 17.22
CA TRP A 124 -5.34 -3.47 17.00
C TRP A 124 -5.78 -3.10 15.59
N MET A 125 -5.88 -4.08 14.69
CA MET A 125 -6.25 -3.85 13.31
C MET A 125 -7.75 -3.69 13.12
N GLU A 126 -8.58 -4.35 13.94
CA GLU A 126 -10.04 -4.28 13.84
C GLU A 126 -10.58 -2.83 14.05
N PRO A 127 -10.19 -2.08 15.10
CA PRO A 127 -10.63 -0.70 15.25
C PRO A 127 -10.23 0.20 14.08
N ILE A 128 -9.04 -0.02 13.50
CA ILE A 128 -8.56 0.73 12.33
C ILE A 128 -9.43 0.40 11.11
N GLN A 129 -9.72 -0.88 10.89
CA GLN A 129 -10.55 -1.32 9.77
C GLN A 129 -11.96 -0.72 9.83
N GLU A 130 -12.60 -0.77 10.99
CA GLU A 130 -13.95 -0.21 11.16
C GLU A 130 -13.99 1.30 11.00
N ALA A 131 -12.97 2.01 11.50
CA ALA A 131 -12.82 3.45 11.30
C ALA A 131 -12.63 3.80 9.81
N LEU A 132 -11.81 3.03 9.08
CA LEU A 132 -11.63 3.19 7.63
C LEU A 132 -12.94 2.96 6.86
N LYS A 133 -13.66 1.87 7.14
CA LYS A 133 -14.96 1.59 6.51
C LYS A 133 -15.94 2.75 6.72
N LEU A 134 -16.01 3.27 7.94
CA LEU A 134 -16.88 4.40 8.26
C LEU A 134 -16.49 5.67 7.48
N LYS A 135 -15.20 6.01 7.45
CA LYS A 135 -14.68 7.21 6.76
C LYS A 135 -14.85 7.10 5.24
N LEU A 136 -14.61 5.91 4.68
CA LEU A 136 -14.67 5.63 3.25
C LEU A 136 -16.08 5.37 2.73
N LYS A 137 -17.08 5.22 3.59
CA LYS A 137 -18.48 4.85 3.25
C LYS A 137 -19.06 5.61 2.06
N HIS A 138 -18.78 6.91 1.96
CA HIS A 138 -19.24 7.74 0.84
C HIS A 138 -18.61 7.30 -0.50
N CYS A 139 -17.29 7.06 -0.50
CA CYS A 139 -16.54 6.59 -1.65
C CYS A 139 -16.97 5.17 -2.04
N LEU A 140 -17.05 4.26 -1.07
CA LEU A 140 -17.47 2.86 -1.28
C LEU A 140 -18.85 2.79 -1.94
N LYS A 141 -19.82 3.56 -1.43
CA LYS A 141 -21.16 3.64 -2.04
C LYS A 141 -21.14 4.20 -3.46
N SER A 142 -20.34 5.24 -3.71
CA SER A 142 -20.27 5.88 -5.02
C SER A 142 -19.69 4.96 -6.09
N TRP A 143 -18.76 4.08 -5.69
CA TRP A 143 -18.09 3.11 -6.56
C TRP A 143 -18.67 1.70 -6.50
N ASN A 144 -19.75 1.49 -5.75
CA ASN A 144 -20.33 0.16 -5.50
C ASN A 144 -19.31 -0.87 -4.97
N ILE A 145 -18.40 -0.42 -4.12
CA ILE A 145 -17.41 -1.28 -3.45
C ILE A 145 -18.04 -1.77 -2.14
N GLN A 146 -18.04 -3.08 -1.92
CA GLN A 146 -18.56 -3.64 -0.67
C GLN A 146 -17.59 -3.35 0.49
N ASP A 147 -18.12 -2.97 1.65
CA ASP A 147 -17.32 -2.64 2.85
C ASP A 147 -16.40 -3.81 3.29
N ILE A 148 -16.76 -5.07 2.97
CA ILE A 148 -15.91 -6.24 3.22
C ILE A 148 -14.59 -6.21 2.45
N ASN A 149 -14.48 -5.36 1.42
CA ASN A 149 -13.27 -5.18 0.63
C ASN A 149 -12.34 -4.08 1.19
N VAL A 150 -12.59 -3.58 2.39
CA VAL A 150 -11.69 -2.69 3.13
C VAL A 150 -11.03 -3.48 4.25
N TYR A 151 -9.72 -3.62 4.15
CA TYR A 151 -8.90 -4.42 5.05
C TYR A 151 -7.85 -3.55 5.74
N ALA A 152 -7.77 -3.67 7.07
CA ALA A 152 -6.58 -3.27 7.81
C ALA A 152 -6.00 -4.54 8.43
N ILE A 153 -4.76 -4.88 8.08
CA ILE A 153 -4.12 -6.14 8.49
C ILE A 153 -2.69 -5.90 8.94
N ASN A 154 -2.19 -6.76 9.83
CA ASN A 154 -0.77 -6.76 10.17
C ASN A 154 0.06 -7.51 9.12
N HIS A 155 1.37 -7.35 9.20
CA HIS A 155 2.34 -7.98 8.32
C HIS A 155 2.27 -9.52 8.29
N GLU A 156 1.96 -10.18 9.42
CA GLU A 156 1.80 -11.64 9.47
C GLU A 156 0.64 -12.11 8.60
N THR A 157 -0.54 -11.51 8.81
CA THR A 157 -1.74 -11.78 7.99
C THR A 157 -1.50 -11.44 6.52
N ALA A 158 -0.76 -10.36 6.24
CA ALA A 158 -0.41 -9.99 4.88
C ALA A 158 0.50 -11.03 4.20
N LYS A 159 1.43 -11.64 4.95
CA LYS A 159 2.31 -12.70 4.46
C LYS A 159 1.51 -13.97 4.15
N GLU A 160 0.61 -14.37 5.04
CA GLU A 160 -0.30 -15.51 4.81
C GLU A 160 -1.17 -15.33 3.57
N LYS A 161 -1.61 -14.09 3.30
CA LYS A 161 -2.39 -13.73 2.11
C LYS A 161 -1.53 -13.54 0.84
N GLY A 162 -0.21 -13.68 0.92
CA GLY A 162 0.71 -13.46 -0.20
C GLY A 162 0.80 -11.98 -0.64
N LEU A 163 0.35 -11.04 0.18
CA LEU A 163 0.43 -9.59 -0.09
C LEU A 163 1.80 -9.01 0.26
N ILE A 164 2.57 -9.70 1.09
CA ILE A 164 3.99 -9.48 1.30
C ILE A 164 4.72 -10.84 1.20
N LYS A 165 5.97 -10.82 0.76
CA LYS A 165 6.84 -12.00 0.73
C LYS A 165 7.54 -12.19 2.07
N GLU A 166 8.10 -11.11 2.61
CA GLU A 166 8.84 -11.12 3.85
C GLU A 166 8.71 -9.80 4.62
N TYR A 167 9.12 -9.80 5.88
CA TYR A 167 9.20 -8.61 6.73
C TYR A 167 10.41 -8.70 7.67
N ILE A 168 10.87 -7.54 8.14
CA ILE A 168 11.97 -7.49 9.11
C ILE A 168 11.42 -7.81 10.51
N PRO A 169 12.02 -8.77 11.25
CA PRO A 169 11.66 -9.03 12.64
C PRO A 169 11.86 -7.79 13.53
N LEU A 170 11.01 -7.62 14.54
CA LEU A 170 11.03 -6.43 15.40
C LEU A 170 12.38 -6.27 16.13
N GLU A 171 12.98 -7.37 16.56
CA GLU A 171 14.27 -7.38 17.27
C GLU A 171 15.40 -6.83 16.38
N ILE A 172 15.36 -7.17 15.10
CA ILE A 172 16.33 -6.67 14.11
C ILE A 172 16.11 -5.19 13.87
N LEU A 173 14.86 -4.77 13.68
CA LEU A 173 14.51 -3.37 13.46
C LEU A 173 14.93 -2.49 14.65
N ASP A 174 14.75 -2.97 15.88
CA ASP A 174 15.15 -2.26 17.09
C ASP A 174 16.68 -2.16 17.20
N SER A 175 17.42 -3.19 16.77
CA SER A 175 18.89 -3.13 16.69
C SER A 175 19.37 -2.05 15.71
N PHE A 176 18.63 -1.78 14.63
CA PHE A 176 18.97 -0.70 13.68
C PHE A 176 18.67 0.67 14.26
N LYS A 177 17.55 0.81 14.99
CA LYS A 177 17.17 2.08 15.64
C LYS A 177 18.13 2.48 16.76
N GLN A 178 18.62 1.51 17.54
CA GLN A 178 19.59 1.76 18.62
C GLN A 178 20.92 2.35 18.11
N LYS A 179 21.26 2.16 16.83
CA LYS A 179 22.42 2.77 16.17
C LYS A 179 22.24 4.27 15.88
N GLY A 180 21.10 4.89 16.25
CA GLY A 180 20.84 6.32 16.06
C GLY A 180 20.81 6.74 14.58
N LEU A 181 20.46 5.81 13.69
CA LEU A 181 20.49 6.06 12.25
C LEU A 181 19.41 7.06 11.84
N LYS A 182 19.77 8.00 10.97
CA LYS A 182 18.80 8.84 10.24
C LYS A 182 17.92 7.95 9.36
N SER A 183 16.71 8.42 9.03
CA SER A 183 15.70 7.68 8.24
C SER A 183 16.26 7.06 6.96
N GLU A 184 17.04 7.80 6.18
CA GLU A 184 17.62 7.33 4.92
C GLU A 184 18.61 6.17 5.13
N LYS A 185 19.42 6.26 6.19
CA LYS A 185 20.35 5.18 6.54
C LYS A 185 19.59 3.95 7.02
N LEU A 186 18.54 4.13 7.82
CA LEU A 186 17.67 3.03 8.25
C LEU A 186 17.04 2.31 7.06
N LYS A 187 16.52 3.06 6.07
CA LYS A 187 15.95 2.48 4.84
C LYS A 187 16.98 1.62 4.10
N ARG A 188 18.22 2.09 4.00
CA ARG A 188 19.31 1.33 3.37
C ARG A 188 19.70 0.06 4.14
N GLU A 189 19.75 0.11 5.47
CA GLU A 189 20.00 -1.10 6.29
C GLU A 189 18.87 -2.13 6.10
N VAL A 190 17.62 -1.67 6.07
CA VAL A 190 16.44 -2.49 5.79
C VAL A 190 16.54 -3.17 4.42
N GLU A 191 16.89 -2.41 3.36
CA GLU A 191 17.10 -2.96 2.02
C GLU A 191 18.25 -3.97 1.97
N ASN A 192 19.37 -3.67 2.64
CA ASN A 192 20.53 -4.57 2.70
C ASN A 192 20.19 -5.87 3.42
N TRP A 193 19.44 -5.79 4.53
CA TRP A 193 18.98 -6.97 5.25
C TRP A 193 18.15 -7.88 4.34
N PHE A 194 17.23 -7.33 3.54
CA PHE A 194 16.47 -8.14 2.58
C PHE A 194 17.37 -8.74 1.49
N LYS A 195 18.36 -8.01 0.96
CA LYS A 195 19.29 -8.56 -0.05
C LYS A 195 20.08 -9.76 0.49
N GLU A 196 20.49 -9.70 1.75
CA GLU A 196 21.26 -10.76 2.40
C GLU A 196 20.36 -11.97 2.75
N ASN A 197 19.20 -11.70 3.34
CA ASN A 197 18.39 -12.71 4.05
C ASN A 197 17.14 -13.18 3.29
N SER A 198 16.83 -12.57 2.14
CA SER A 198 15.71 -12.99 1.28
C SER A 198 16.17 -13.24 -0.15
N ALA A 199 15.24 -13.64 -1.03
CA ALA A 199 15.48 -13.72 -2.47
C ALA A 199 15.51 -12.33 -3.15
N TYR A 200 15.33 -11.25 -2.38
CA TYR A 200 15.33 -9.88 -2.89
C TYR A 200 16.67 -9.54 -3.55
N GLY A 201 16.65 -9.21 -4.84
CA GLY A 201 17.84 -8.86 -5.60
C GLY A 201 18.73 -10.04 -6.02
N LYS A 202 18.30 -11.30 -5.86
CA LYS A 202 19.05 -12.51 -6.27
C LYS A 202 18.72 -13.03 -7.68
N THR A 203 18.09 -12.22 -8.52
CA THR A 203 17.83 -12.53 -9.94
C THR A 203 18.11 -11.31 -10.83
N GLN A 204 19.38 -11.00 -11.09
CA GLN A 204 20.17 -11.32 -12.30
C GLN A 204 21.56 -10.70 -12.13
#